data_AF-A0A160VGY1-F1
#
_entry.id   AF-A0A160VGY1-F1
#
_cell.length_a   1.000
_cell.length_b   1.000
_cell.length_c   1.000
_cell.angle_alpha   90.00
_cell.angle_beta   90.00
_cell.angle_gamma   90.00
#
_symmetry.space_group_name_H-M   'P 1'
#
loop_
_entity.id
_entity.type
_entity.pdbx_description
1 polymer ?
#
loop_
_entity_poly.entity_id
_entity_poly.type
_entity_poly.pdbx_seq_one_letter_code
_entity_poly.pdbx_strand_id
1 'polypeptide(L)'
;MRYHHSFDNKIALDMATKTLKQMRLGGIYDHIGFGFHRYSTDRHWLVPHFEKMLYDQAMIAMAYTEAYHITGEDIFAQTAREIFTYVLRDMTASEGGFFSAEDADSEGEEGKFYIWTEQEIKEVLGEDYGKEFNDIFSITTPGNYRDESSGKETRLNIPHLKNYNTNGSNEFESAREKLFNIREKRIHPLKDDKILTDWNGLMIAALAKAAIVLDEPVYLDAAEKAAEFVLHSISKGERLLKRYRNGVAALDAHLDDYAFMAWGLLELYEATFATKYLSQALDLMNIMVEDFWDDKNGGFFLGSDQSEKLIVRSKTAYDGAIPSGNSVAVMNMVKLTRITGNTKWAELAEKTIRAFSEDVNRTPTGYTLMLTGFMFDTQNSKEIVIVGDSRNRNTTKFLHTIRASYAPHKVLLFKDTSVSDNRLEQLANWTSTQNSINGKPTAYVCKNFACNQPTSDIQTALSFINE
;
A
#
# COMPACT_ATOMS: atom_id res chain seq x y z
N MET A 1 -2.70 -11.28 8.41
CA MET A 1 -1.24 -11.56 8.42
C MET A 1 -0.57 -11.12 9.71
N ARG A 2 -0.58 -9.83 10.05
CA ARG A 2 -0.04 -9.31 11.32
C ARG A 2 -0.64 -9.98 12.57
N TYR A 3 -1.96 -10.20 12.57
CA TYR A 3 -2.66 -10.95 13.63
C TYR A 3 -2.17 -12.40 13.78
N HIS A 4 -1.97 -13.11 12.66
CA HIS A 4 -1.40 -14.45 12.70
C HIS A 4 -0.02 -14.43 13.36
N HIS A 5 0.85 -13.48 12.99
CA HIS A 5 2.19 -13.37 13.55
C HIS A 5 2.20 -13.06 15.05
N SER A 6 1.32 -12.18 15.54
CA SER A 6 1.24 -11.85 16.98
C SER A 6 0.69 -12.99 17.84
N PHE A 7 -0.27 -13.75 17.32
CA PHE A 7 -1.08 -14.68 18.13
C PHE A 7 -0.97 -16.14 17.68
N ASP A 8 -0.03 -16.46 16.79
CA ASP A 8 0.13 -17.77 16.13
C ASP A 8 -1.19 -18.34 15.55
N ASN A 9 -2.08 -17.45 15.06
CA ASN A 9 -3.40 -17.86 14.59
C ASN A 9 -3.35 -18.23 13.11
N LYS A 10 -3.15 -19.51 12.80
CA LYS A 10 -3.05 -20.02 11.41
C LYS A 10 -4.32 -19.79 10.60
N ILE A 11 -5.50 -19.88 11.23
CA ILE A 11 -6.78 -19.64 10.57
C ILE A 11 -6.85 -18.21 10.01
N ALA A 12 -6.34 -17.21 10.76
CA ALA A 12 -6.31 -15.83 10.29
C ALA A 12 -5.39 -15.63 9.07
N LEU A 13 -4.30 -16.40 8.96
CA LEU A 13 -3.46 -16.41 7.76
C LEU A 13 -4.20 -17.07 6.60
N ASP A 14 -4.80 -18.24 6.83
CA ASP A 14 -5.54 -19.00 5.81
C ASP A 14 -6.72 -18.19 5.24
N MET A 15 -7.45 -17.47 6.08
CA MET A 15 -8.54 -16.59 5.64
C MET A 15 -8.03 -15.49 4.71
N ALA A 16 -6.94 -14.81 5.09
CA ALA A 16 -6.37 -13.73 4.30
C ALA A 16 -5.80 -14.26 2.97
N THR A 17 -4.98 -15.30 3.03
CA THR A 17 -4.33 -15.88 1.84
C THR A 17 -5.35 -16.49 0.90
N LYS A 18 -6.37 -17.21 1.40
CA LYS A 18 -7.46 -17.74 0.58
C LYS A 18 -8.24 -16.63 -0.11
N THR A 19 -8.55 -15.54 0.59
CA THR A 19 -9.29 -14.41 0.00
C THR A 19 -8.50 -13.77 -1.14
N LEU A 20 -7.23 -13.42 -0.91
CA LEU A 20 -6.33 -12.88 -1.94
C LEU A 20 -6.19 -13.84 -3.12
N LYS A 21 -6.05 -15.13 -2.85
CA LYS A 21 -6.04 -16.17 -3.87
C LYS A 21 -7.33 -16.12 -4.72
N GLN A 22 -8.50 -16.20 -4.10
CA GLN A 22 -9.77 -16.20 -4.85
C GLN A 22 -10.02 -14.91 -5.62
N MET A 23 -9.66 -13.75 -5.06
CA MET A 23 -9.72 -12.46 -5.78
C MET A 23 -8.85 -12.49 -7.04
N ARG A 24 -7.63 -13.05 -6.97
CA ARG A 24 -6.74 -13.19 -8.12
C ARG A 24 -7.32 -14.11 -9.20
N LEU A 25 -8.03 -15.17 -8.82
CA LEU A 25 -8.64 -16.08 -9.80
C LEU A 25 -9.88 -15.48 -10.47
N GLY A 26 -10.64 -14.65 -9.75
CA GLY A 26 -11.90 -14.08 -10.19
C GLY A 26 -11.77 -13.07 -11.33
N GLY A 27 -12.91 -12.65 -11.86
CA GLY A 27 -13.03 -11.59 -12.86
C GLY A 27 -12.87 -10.17 -12.30
N ILE A 28 -12.83 -10.00 -10.97
CA ILE A 28 -12.42 -8.74 -10.33
C ILE A 28 -10.96 -8.36 -10.66
N TYR A 29 -10.13 -9.34 -10.99
CA TYR A 29 -8.78 -9.12 -11.49
C TYR A 29 -8.79 -9.07 -13.03
N ASP A 30 -8.22 -8.02 -13.61
CA ASP A 30 -8.07 -7.93 -15.07
C ASP A 30 -6.93 -8.83 -15.55
N HIS A 31 -7.26 -10.04 -16.00
CA HIS A 31 -6.26 -11.02 -16.47
C HIS A 31 -5.53 -10.63 -17.76
N ILE A 32 -6.01 -9.60 -18.49
CA ILE A 32 -5.41 -9.19 -19.77
C ILE A 32 -4.50 -7.97 -19.59
N GLY A 33 -4.98 -6.91 -18.92
CA GLY A 33 -4.21 -5.69 -18.71
C GLY A 33 -3.83 -5.38 -17.27
N PHE A 34 -4.13 -6.29 -16.34
CA PHE A 34 -3.76 -6.19 -14.93
C PHE A 34 -4.49 -5.10 -14.15
N GLY A 35 -4.30 -5.12 -12.83
CA GLY A 35 -5.02 -4.29 -11.88
C GLY A 35 -6.37 -4.89 -11.48
N PHE A 36 -6.88 -4.41 -10.35
CA PHE A 36 -8.17 -4.81 -9.79
C PHE A 36 -9.27 -3.82 -10.16
N HIS A 37 -10.44 -4.34 -10.50
CA HIS A 37 -11.68 -3.57 -10.53
C HIS A 37 -12.17 -3.28 -9.11
N ARG A 38 -13.00 -2.25 -8.96
CA ARG A 38 -13.35 -1.64 -7.67
C ARG A 38 -14.02 -2.60 -6.69
N TYR A 39 -15.04 -3.33 -7.14
CA TYR A 39 -15.69 -4.36 -6.33
C TYR A 39 -16.36 -5.42 -7.23
N SER A 40 -16.75 -6.54 -6.63
CA SER A 40 -17.55 -7.58 -7.28
C SER A 40 -18.98 -7.53 -6.77
N THR A 41 -19.95 -7.64 -7.67
CA THR A 41 -21.38 -7.68 -7.34
C THR A 41 -21.84 -9.06 -6.87
N ASP A 42 -21.03 -10.10 -7.14
CA ASP A 42 -21.28 -11.46 -6.71
C ASP A 42 -20.22 -11.99 -5.72
N ARG A 43 -20.57 -13.07 -5.02
CA ARG A 43 -19.77 -13.68 -3.93
C ARG A 43 -18.55 -14.50 -4.40
N HIS A 44 -18.41 -14.73 -5.70
CA HIS A 44 -17.33 -15.51 -6.31
C HIS A 44 -16.25 -14.63 -6.95
N TRP A 45 -16.34 -13.30 -6.80
CA TRP A 45 -15.41 -12.34 -7.40
C TRP A 45 -15.43 -12.34 -8.93
N LEU A 46 -16.54 -12.73 -9.56
CA LEU A 46 -16.61 -12.93 -11.01
C LEU A 46 -17.04 -11.68 -11.76
N VAL A 47 -18.14 -11.04 -11.35
CA VAL A 47 -18.72 -9.89 -12.04
C VAL A 47 -18.25 -8.60 -11.35
N PRO A 48 -17.29 -7.86 -11.93
CA PRO A 48 -16.84 -6.61 -11.35
C PRO A 48 -17.77 -5.46 -11.72
N HIS A 49 -17.77 -4.44 -10.87
CA HIS A 49 -17.97 -3.07 -11.32
C HIS A 49 -16.65 -2.58 -11.93
N PHE A 50 -16.61 -2.37 -13.25
CA PHE A 50 -15.36 -2.34 -14.04
C PHE A 50 -14.44 -1.13 -13.79
N GLU A 51 -14.88 -0.14 -13.01
CA GLU A 51 -14.07 0.98 -12.54
C GLU A 51 -12.79 0.50 -11.85
N LYS A 52 -11.67 1.20 -12.03
CA LYS A 52 -10.40 0.92 -11.34
C LYS A 52 -9.92 2.15 -10.59
N MET A 53 -9.87 2.05 -9.26
CA MET A 53 -9.47 3.16 -8.38
C MET A 53 -8.01 3.02 -7.94
N LEU A 54 -7.29 4.13 -7.82
CA LEU A 54 -5.90 4.15 -7.36
C LEU A 54 -5.76 3.58 -5.94
N TYR A 55 -6.67 3.94 -5.03
CA TYR A 55 -6.62 3.47 -3.65
C TYR A 55 -6.83 1.95 -3.54
N ASP A 56 -7.67 1.35 -4.41
CA ASP A 56 -7.85 -0.09 -4.46
C ASP A 56 -6.57 -0.77 -4.89
N GLN A 57 -5.91 -0.24 -5.94
CA GLN A 57 -4.60 -0.75 -6.38
C GLN A 57 -3.57 -0.69 -5.25
N ALA A 58 -3.48 0.45 -4.55
CA ALA A 58 -2.52 0.63 -3.46
C ALA A 58 -2.74 -0.36 -2.31
N MET A 59 -3.97 -0.43 -1.79
CA MET A 59 -4.30 -1.25 -0.63
C MET A 59 -4.21 -2.74 -0.94
N ILE A 60 -4.68 -3.16 -2.12
CA ILE A 60 -4.63 -4.56 -2.56
C ILE A 60 -3.17 -4.96 -2.83
N ALA A 61 -2.38 -4.15 -3.54
CA ALA A 61 -0.97 -4.45 -3.77
C ALA A 61 -0.17 -4.55 -2.47
N MET A 62 -0.48 -3.71 -1.48
CA MET A 62 0.13 -3.80 -0.16
C MET A 62 -0.23 -5.12 0.56
N ALA A 63 -1.48 -5.57 0.46
CA ALA A 63 -1.92 -6.86 1.02
C ALA A 63 -1.21 -8.05 0.33
N TYR A 64 -1.08 -8.05 -0.99
CA TYR A 64 -0.33 -9.06 -1.73
C TYR A 64 1.17 -9.03 -1.39
N THR A 65 1.75 -7.84 -1.26
CA THR A 65 3.16 -7.68 -0.85
C THR A 65 3.40 -8.26 0.55
N GLU A 66 2.51 -7.98 1.51
CA GLU A 66 2.58 -8.57 2.85
C GLU A 66 2.37 -10.09 2.83
N ALA A 67 1.48 -10.59 1.97
CA ALA A 67 1.23 -12.02 1.85
C ALA A 67 2.46 -12.75 1.34
N TYR A 68 3.12 -12.21 0.31
CA TYR A 68 4.40 -12.74 -0.15
C TYR A 68 5.47 -12.69 0.94
N HIS A 69 5.57 -11.57 1.67
CA HIS A 69 6.59 -11.39 2.69
C HIS A 69 6.50 -12.45 3.81
N ILE A 70 5.27 -12.83 4.20
CA ILE A 70 5.06 -13.83 5.26
C ILE A 70 5.05 -15.28 4.75
N THR A 71 4.53 -15.55 3.55
CA THR A 71 4.38 -16.94 3.05
C THR A 71 5.48 -17.38 2.09
N GLY A 72 6.12 -16.45 1.38
CA GLY A 72 7.05 -16.72 0.29
C GLY A 72 6.39 -17.28 -0.98
N GLU A 73 5.05 -17.28 -1.08
CA GLU A 73 4.36 -17.83 -2.25
C GLU A 73 4.37 -16.86 -3.45
N ASP A 74 5.01 -17.25 -4.55
CA ASP A 74 5.26 -16.41 -5.72
C ASP A 74 4.01 -15.79 -6.36
N ILE A 75 2.85 -16.44 -6.25
CA ILE A 75 1.59 -15.88 -6.76
C ILE A 75 1.30 -14.49 -6.17
N PHE A 76 1.64 -14.28 -4.90
CA PHE A 76 1.39 -13.00 -4.25
C PHE A 76 2.35 -11.93 -4.76
N ALA A 77 3.63 -12.28 -4.93
CA ALA A 77 4.62 -11.40 -5.53
C ALA A 77 4.24 -11.02 -6.96
N GLN A 78 3.90 -12.02 -7.78
CA GLN A 78 3.48 -11.84 -9.17
C GLN A 78 2.26 -10.93 -9.27
N THR A 79 1.23 -11.18 -8.45
CA THR A 79 0.02 -10.34 -8.45
C THR A 79 0.33 -8.90 -8.07
N ALA A 80 1.19 -8.66 -7.06
CA ALA A 80 1.62 -7.31 -6.70
C ALA A 80 2.37 -6.62 -7.86
N ARG A 81 3.32 -7.31 -8.52
CA ARG A 81 4.05 -6.79 -9.68
C ARG A 81 3.11 -6.40 -10.82
N GLU A 82 2.11 -7.22 -11.11
CA GLU A 82 1.15 -6.94 -12.17
C GLU A 82 0.23 -5.76 -11.84
N ILE A 83 -0.20 -5.60 -10.58
CA ILE A 83 -0.92 -4.38 -10.14
C ILE A 83 -0.04 -3.14 -10.37
N PHE A 84 1.23 -3.18 -9.95
CA PHE A 84 2.14 -2.05 -10.17
C PHE A 84 2.43 -1.82 -11.65
N THR A 85 2.46 -2.87 -12.47
CA THR A 85 2.60 -2.73 -13.93
C THR A 85 1.45 -1.90 -14.50
N TYR A 86 0.20 -2.18 -14.10
CA TYR A 86 -0.96 -1.36 -14.47
C TYR A 86 -0.83 0.09 -13.96
N VAL A 87 -0.48 0.29 -12.69
CA VAL A 87 -0.36 1.64 -12.11
C VAL A 87 0.71 2.47 -12.84
N LEU A 88 1.87 1.88 -13.09
CA LEU A 88 2.99 2.56 -13.76
C LEU A 88 2.70 2.84 -15.24
N ARG A 89 1.97 1.95 -15.91
CA ARG A 89 1.61 2.10 -17.33
C ARG A 89 0.46 3.08 -17.54
N ASP A 90 -0.62 2.93 -16.78
CA ASP A 90 -1.91 3.57 -17.10
C ASP A 90 -2.24 4.73 -16.16
N MET A 91 -1.83 4.64 -14.89
CA MET A 91 -2.24 5.59 -13.85
C MET A 91 -1.20 6.67 -13.56
N THR A 92 -0.01 6.60 -14.17
CA THR A 92 1.09 7.52 -13.86
C THR A 92 1.04 8.76 -14.76
N ALA A 93 0.99 9.94 -14.16
CA ALA A 93 1.09 11.21 -14.86
C ALA A 93 2.53 11.49 -15.27
N SER A 94 2.71 12.24 -16.36
CA SER A 94 4.05 12.61 -16.86
C SER A 94 4.87 13.43 -15.85
N GLU A 95 4.18 14.13 -14.95
CA GLU A 95 4.75 14.97 -13.90
C GLU A 95 5.18 14.17 -12.66
N GLY A 96 4.80 12.88 -12.57
CA GLY A 96 5.27 11.94 -11.54
C GLY A 96 4.22 11.48 -10.53
N GLY A 97 3.11 12.20 -10.35
CA GLY A 97 1.99 11.74 -9.51
C GLY A 97 1.11 10.69 -10.20
N PHE A 98 0.16 10.13 -9.47
CA PHE A 98 -0.79 9.12 -9.96
C PHE A 98 -2.21 9.69 -10.08
N PHE A 99 -2.86 9.39 -11.20
CA PHE A 99 -4.26 9.67 -11.47
C PHE A 99 -5.19 8.88 -10.54
N SER A 100 -6.42 9.37 -10.37
CA SER A 100 -7.33 8.85 -9.36
C SER A 100 -8.06 7.58 -9.78
N ALA A 101 -8.56 7.49 -11.03
CA ALA A 101 -9.37 6.36 -11.47
C ALA A 101 -9.42 6.18 -13.00
N GLU A 102 -9.82 4.98 -13.43
CA GLU A 102 -10.44 4.71 -14.73
C GLU A 102 -11.91 4.35 -14.52
N ASP A 103 -12.80 4.96 -15.29
CA ASP A 103 -14.25 4.75 -15.23
C ASP A 103 -14.64 3.31 -15.66
N ALA A 104 -15.86 2.89 -15.33
CA ALA A 104 -16.40 1.59 -15.73
C ALA A 104 -16.96 1.60 -17.17
N ASP A 105 -17.44 2.75 -17.63
CA ASP A 105 -18.13 2.90 -18.91
C ASP A 105 -17.17 3.15 -20.08
N SER A 106 -17.39 2.43 -21.18
CA SER A 106 -16.86 2.77 -22.49
C SER A 106 -17.97 2.70 -23.53
N GLU A 107 -18.05 3.72 -24.39
CA GLU A 107 -19.12 3.86 -25.39
C GLU A 107 -20.54 3.88 -24.79
N GLY A 108 -20.69 4.30 -23.53
CA GLY A 108 -21.97 4.31 -22.82
C GLY A 108 -22.44 2.93 -22.35
N GLU A 109 -21.55 1.93 -22.36
CA GLU A 109 -21.79 0.57 -21.86
C GLU A 109 -20.72 0.19 -20.82
N GLU A 110 -21.16 -0.20 -19.63
CA GLU A 110 -20.28 -0.64 -18.55
C GLU A 110 -19.48 -1.89 -18.97
N GLY A 111 -18.17 -1.87 -18.77
CA GLY A 111 -17.32 -3.05 -18.96
C GLY A 111 -17.03 -3.44 -20.41
N LYS A 112 -17.61 -2.76 -21.40
CA LYS A 112 -17.45 -3.07 -22.84
C LYS A 112 -15.98 -3.20 -23.28
N PHE A 113 -15.11 -2.38 -22.70
CA PHE A 113 -13.67 -2.43 -22.94
C PHE A 113 -13.03 -3.76 -22.53
N TYR A 114 -13.50 -4.39 -21.45
CA TYR A 114 -12.84 -5.53 -20.78
C TYR A 114 -13.37 -6.91 -21.18
N ILE A 115 -14.59 -6.99 -21.72
CA ILE A 115 -15.29 -8.26 -22.01
C ILE A 115 -15.06 -8.77 -23.44
N TRP A 116 -15.21 -10.09 -23.63
CA TRP A 116 -14.87 -10.77 -24.88
C TRP A 116 -15.90 -11.83 -25.29
N THR A 117 -16.11 -11.98 -26.59
CA THR A 117 -16.75 -13.17 -27.15
C THR A 117 -15.72 -14.28 -27.35
N GLU A 118 -16.17 -15.54 -27.34
CA GLU A 118 -15.31 -16.69 -27.67
C GLU A 118 -14.66 -16.55 -29.06
N GLN A 119 -15.41 -15.99 -30.01
CA GLN A 119 -14.98 -15.83 -31.40
C GLN A 119 -13.86 -14.79 -31.53
N GLU A 120 -13.96 -13.64 -30.85
CA GLU A 120 -12.88 -12.64 -30.84
C GLU A 120 -11.56 -13.23 -30.34
N ILE A 121 -11.60 -14.04 -29.28
CA ILE A 121 -10.39 -14.69 -28.74
C ILE A 121 -9.75 -15.60 -29.80
N LYS A 122 -10.54 -16.42 -30.48
CA LYS A 122 -10.06 -17.33 -31.55
C LYS A 122 -9.54 -16.60 -32.77
N GLU A 123 -10.13 -15.47 -33.14
CA GLU A 123 -9.66 -14.64 -34.25
C GLU A 123 -8.28 -14.04 -33.96
N VAL A 124 -8.01 -13.68 -32.70
CA VAL A 124 -6.73 -13.09 -32.29
C VAL A 124 -5.64 -14.16 -32.09
N LEU A 125 -6.00 -15.29 -31.48
CA LEU A 125 -5.03 -16.32 -31.06
C LEU A 125 -4.89 -17.48 -32.06
N GLY A 126 -5.83 -17.63 -33.00
CA GLY A 126 -6.02 -18.83 -33.81
C GLY A 126 -6.88 -19.87 -33.10
N GLU A 127 -7.43 -20.83 -33.86
CA GLU A 127 -8.39 -21.82 -33.35
C GLU A 127 -7.84 -22.69 -32.20
N ASP A 128 -6.67 -23.30 -32.39
CA ASP A 128 -6.11 -24.25 -31.42
C ASP A 128 -5.72 -23.55 -30.10
N TYR A 129 -4.92 -22.49 -30.18
CA TYR A 129 -4.51 -21.70 -29.00
C TYR A 129 -5.66 -20.92 -28.37
N GLY A 130 -6.61 -20.43 -29.18
CA GLY A 130 -7.81 -19.77 -28.68
C GLY A 130 -8.68 -20.72 -27.86
N LYS A 131 -8.81 -21.98 -28.28
CA LYS A 131 -9.52 -23.01 -27.50
C LYS A 131 -8.84 -23.29 -26.17
N GLU A 132 -7.51 -23.42 -26.15
CA GLU A 132 -6.77 -23.61 -24.91
C GLU A 132 -6.92 -22.42 -23.95
N PHE A 133 -6.81 -21.19 -24.48
CA PHE A 133 -7.06 -19.97 -23.71
C PHE A 133 -8.48 -19.98 -23.11
N ASN A 134 -9.48 -20.34 -23.91
CA ASN A 134 -10.87 -20.38 -23.46
C ASN A 134 -11.08 -21.38 -22.32
N ASP A 135 -10.45 -22.54 -22.37
CA ASP A 135 -10.54 -23.56 -21.32
C ASP A 135 -9.92 -23.09 -19.99
N ILE A 136 -8.79 -22.37 -20.07
CA ILE A 136 -8.06 -21.79 -18.93
C ILE A 136 -8.83 -20.63 -18.30
N PHE A 137 -9.29 -19.68 -19.12
CA PHE A 137 -9.94 -18.42 -18.69
C PHE A 137 -11.46 -18.51 -18.60
N SER A 138 -12.00 -19.73 -18.66
CA SER A 138 -13.44 -19.98 -18.50
C SER A 138 -14.30 -19.18 -19.49
N ILE A 139 -13.81 -19.06 -20.73
CA ILE A 139 -14.53 -18.42 -21.83
C ILE A 139 -15.44 -19.47 -22.46
N THR A 140 -16.70 -19.10 -22.69
CA THR A 140 -17.73 -20.00 -23.22
C THR A 140 -18.55 -19.31 -24.31
N THR A 141 -19.11 -20.09 -25.24
CA THR A 141 -19.99 -19.59 -26.31
C THR A 141 -21.22 -18.83 -25.79
N PRO A 142 -21.97 -19.30 -24.76
CA PRO A 142 -23.11 -18.55 -24.23
C PRO A 142 -22.72 -17.34 -23.37
N GLY A 143 -21.43 -17.16 -23.06
CA GLY A 143 -20.96 -16.19 -22.07
C GLY A 143 -20.91 -16.77 -20.66
N ASN A 144 -20.06 -16.21 -19.80
CA ASN A 144 -19.78 -16.75 -18.47
C ASN A 144 -20.43 -15.97 -17.31
N TYR A 145 -21.22 -14.94 -17.63
CA TYR A 145 -22.04 -14.21 -16.66
C TYR A 145 -23.40 -13.84 -17.28
N ARG A 146 -24.34 -13.42 -16.42
CA ARG A 146 -25.66 -12.95 -16.83
C ARG A 146 -25.73 -11.45 -16.61
N ASP A 147 -26.42 -10.76 -17.51
CA ASP A 147 -26.72 -9.34 -17.34
C ASP A 147 -27.53 -9.13 -16.05
N GLU A 148 -27.10 -8.22 -15.18
CA GLU A 148 -27.73 -8.04 -13.85
C GLU A 148 -29.15 -7.50 -13.96
N SER A 149 -29.41 -6.65 -14.96
CA SER A 149 -30.71 -5.99 -15.12
C SER A 149 -31.77 -6.94 -15.69
N SER A 150 -31.40 -7.79 -16.64
CA SER A 150 -32.31 -8.63 -17.42
C SER A 150 -32.21 -10.12 -17.10
N GLY A 151 -31.16 -10.57 -16.41
CA GLY A 151 -30.87 -11.98 -16.10
C GLY A 151 -30.51 -12.83 -17.33
N LYS A 152 -30.38 -12.21 -18.50
CA LYS A 152 -30.16 -12.90 -19.78
C LYS A 152 -28.68 -13.23 -19.99
N GLU A 153 -28.45 -14.23 -20.84
CA GLU A 153 -27.12 -14.57 -21.31
C GLU A 153 -26.59 -13.47 -22.23
N THR A 154 -25.35 -13.07 -22.01
CA THR A 154 -24.72 -11.93 -22.70
C THR A 154 -23.97 -12.34 -23.96
N ARG A 155 -23.58 -13.63 -24.08
CA ARG A 155 -22.54 -14.12 -25.02
C ARG A 155 -21.16 -13.50 -24.80
N LEU A 156 -21.00 -12.74 -23.73
CA LEU A 156 -19.78 -12.04 -23.35
C LEU A 156 -19.16 -12.75 -22.17
N ASN A 157 -17.84 -12.68 -22.09
CA ASN A 157 -17.06 -13.37 -21.10
C ASN A 157 -16.12 -12.41 -20.39
N ILE A 158 -16.03 -12.59 -19.08
CA ILE A 158 -15.01 -12.00 -18.23
C ILE A 158 -13.93 -13.07 -18.03
N PRO A 159 -12.72 -12.91 -18.59
CA PRO A 159 -11.65 -13.88 -18.42
C PRO A 159 -11.36 -14.09 -16.93
N HIS A 160 -11.39 -15.36 -16.47
CA HIS A 160 -11.08 -15.71 -15.08
C HIS A 160 -10.57 -17.15 -14.97
N LEU A 161 -9.71 -17.40 -14.00
CA LEU A 161 -9.01 -18.68 -13.85
C LEU A 161 -9.81 -19.66 -12.98
N LYS A 162 -9.85 -20.94 -13.39
CA LYS A 162 -10.47 -22.01 -12.57
C LYS A 162 -9.61 -22.44 -11.38
N ASN A 163 -8.28 -22.38 -11.52
CA ASN A 163 -7.32 -22.78 -10.49
C ASN A 163 -5.95 -22.11 -10.74
N TYR A 164 -5.03 -22.23 -9.77
CA TYR A 164 -3.69 -21.63 -9.83
C TYR A 164 -2.67 -22.40 -10.65
N ASN A 165 -2.95 -23.66 -11.02
CA ASN A 165 -1.97 -24.54 -11.65
C ASN A 165 -1.71 -24.20 -13.12
N THR A 166 -2.32 -23.14 -13.64
CA THR A 166 -2.10 -22.63 -14.99
C THR A 166 -0.94 -21.63 -15.03
N ASN A 167 -0.01 -21.69 -14.05
CA ASN A 167 1.18 -20.83 -13.98
C ASN A 167 1.82 -20.71 -15.36
N GLY A 168 1.93 -19.46 -15.81
CA GLY A 168 2.21 -19.05 -17.18
C GLY A 168 3.30 -19.88 -17.83
N SER A 169 2.88 -20.75 -18.75
CA SER A 169 3.76 -21.06 -19.88
C SER A 169 4.08 -19.73 -20.57
N ASN A 170 5.26 -19.61 -21.19
CA ASN A 170 5.58 -18.46 -22.04
C ASN A 170 4.51 -18.22 -23.12
N GLU A 171 3.74 -19.25 -23.45
CA GLU A 171 2.62 -19.20 -24.39
C GLU A 171 1.42 -18.43 -23.84
N PHE A 172 1.13 -18.49 -22.54
CA PHE A 172 0.07 -17.68 -21.92
C PHE A 172 0.39 -16.19 -22.00
N GLU A 173 1.57 -15.76 -21.56
CA GLU A 173 1.94 -14.34 -21.61
C GLU A 173 1.91 -13.81 -23.04
N SER A 174 2.37 -14.62 -24.02
CA SER A 174 2.26 -14.28 -25.44
C SER A 174 0.79 -14.08 -25.89
N ALA A 175 -0.12 -14.94 -25.45
CA ALA A 175 -1.55 -14.81 -25.75
C ALA A 175 -2.16 -13.56 -25.08
N ARG A 176 -1.85 -13.34 -23.80
CA ARG A 176 -2.28 -12.16 -23.04
C ARG A 176 -1.83 -10.87 -23.73
N GLU A 177 -0.57 -10.77 -24.14
CA GLU A 177 -0.04 -9.61 -24.86
C GLU A 177 -0.74 -9.36 -26.20
N LYS A 178 -1.03 -10.42 -26.98
CA LYS A 178 -1.78 -10.28 -28.23
C LYS A 178 -3.19 -9.74 -27.98
N LEU A 179 -3.90 -10.27 -26.98
CA LEU A 179 -5.23 -9.80 -26.59
C LEU A 179 -5.18 -8.36 -26.06
N PHE A 180 -4.18 -8.04 -25.23
CA PHE A 180 -3.96 -6.69 -24.72
C PHE A 180 -3.77 -5.70 -25.88
N ASN A 181 -2.91 -6.00 -26.86
CA ASN A 181 -2.67 -5.15 -28.03
C ASN A 181 -3.92 -4.94 -28.90
N ILE A 182 -4.85 -5.89 -28.92
CA ILE A 182 -6.14 -5.74 -29.59
C ILE A 182 -7.09 -4.89 -28.74
N ARG A 183 -7.13 -5.12 -27.42
CA ARG A 183 -7.94 -4.33 -26.48
C ARG A 183 -7.56 -2.85 -26.48
N GLU A 184 -6.27 -2.54 -26.59
CA GLU A 184 -5.76 -1.17 -26.65
C GLU A 184 -6.29 -0.35 -27.84
N LYS A 185 -6.84 -1.02 -28.87
CA LYS A 185 -7.48 -0.36 -30.02
C LYS A 185 -8.96 -0.07 -29.80
N ARG A 186 -9.57 -0.57 -28.72
CA ARG A 186 -10.95 -0.26 -28.33
C ARG A 186 -11.02 1.16 -27.77
N ILE A 187 -12.22 1.70 -27.67
CA ILE A 187 -12.43 2.96 -26.97
C ILE A 187 -12.17 2.71 -25.48
N HIS A 188 -11.20 3.43 -24.92
CA HIS A 188 -10.85 3.32 -23.51
C HIS A 188 -11.94 3.95 -22.63
N PRO A 189 -12.16 3.42 -21.41
CA PRO A 189 -12.91 4.13 -20.40
C PRO A 189 -12.29 5.49 -20.09
N LEU A 190 -13.11 6.42 -19.61
CA LEU A 190 -12.61 7.75 -19.24
C LEU A 190 -11.66 7.66 -18.06
N LYS A 191 -10.54 8.36 -18.16
CA LYS A 191 -9.57 8.49 -17.06
C LYS A 191 -9.90 9.72 -16.22
N ASP A 192 -10.08 9.53 -14.91
CA ASP A 192 -10.13 10.64 -13.96
C ASP A 192 -8.70 11.07 -13.61
N ASP A 193 -8.23 12.04 -14.40
CA ASP A 193 -6.88 12.61 -14.38
C ASP A 193 -6.58 13.53 -13.19
N LYS A 194 -7.45 13.57 -12.17
CA LYS A 194 -7.14 14.22 -10.89
C LYS A 194 -6.02 13.44 -10.19
N ILE A 195 -5.05 14.17 -9.64
CA ILE A 195 -4.07 13.65 -8.70
C ILE A 195 -4.50 14.09 -7.30
N LEU A 196 -4.82 13.12 -6.44
CA LEU A 196 -5.30 13.35 -5.08
C LEU A 196 -4.19 13.02 -4.07
N THR A 197 -3.97 13.93 -3.12
CA THR A 197 -2.86 13.84 -2.15
C THR A 197 -2.95 12.59 -1.29
N ASP A 198 -4.11 12.33 -0.68
CA ASP A 198 -4.39 11.11 0.09
C ASP A 198 -4.09 9.82 -0.70
N TRP A 199 -4.66 9.65 -1.89
CA TRP A 199 -4.52 8.40 -2.66
C TRP A 199 -3.09 8.21 -3.19
N ASN A 200 -2.39 9.29 -3.51
CA ASN A 200 -0.97 9.24 -3.82
C ASN A 200 -0.15 8.82 -2.59
N GLY A 201 -0.49 9.31 -1.39
CA GLY A 201 0.12 8.85 -0.14
C GLY A 201 0.00 7.33 0.07
N LEU A 202 -1.17 6.76 -0.21
CA LEU A 202 -1.38 5.30 -0.16
C LEU A 202 -0.53 4.56 -1.21
N MET A 203 -0.49 5.04 -2.45
CA MET A 203 0.29 4.40 -3.51
C MET A 203 1.81 4.51 -3.25
N ILE A 204 2.30 5.64 -2.75
CA ILE A 204 3.69 5.82 -2.31
C ILE A 204 4.04 4.81 -1.23
N ALA A 205 3.16 4.64 -0.23
CA ALA A 205 3.36 3.63 0.82
C ALA A 205 3.42 2.21 0.24
N ALA A 206 2.52 1.86 -0.69
CA ALA A 206 2.47 0.55 -1.32
C ALA A 206 3.74 0.25 -2.14
N LEU A 207 4.18 1.20 -2.98
CA LEU A 207 5.37 1.08 -3.81
C LEU A 207 6.66 1.01 -2.97
N ALA A 208 6.79 1.86 -1.94
CA ALA A 208 7.97 1.85 -1.06
C ALA A 208 8.10 0.51 -0.31
N LYS A 209 6.98 -0.02 0.18
CA LYS A 209 6.95 -1.32 0.85
C LYS A 209 7.26 -2.47 -0.11
N ALA A 210 6.73 -2.41 -1.33
CA ALA A 210 7.00 -3.39 -2.38
C ALA A 210 8.44 -3.34 -2.87
N ALA A 211 9.06 -2.17 -2.97
CA ALA A 211 10.47 -2.03 -3.35
C ALA A 211 11.39 -2.79 -2.39
N ILE A 212 11.08 -2.78 -1.08
CA ILE A 212 11.83 -3.53 -0.07
C ILE A 212 11.60 -5.03 -0.20
N VAL A 213 10.35 -5.46 -0.33
CA VAL A 213 9.95 -6.88 -0.23
C VAL A 213 10.21 -7.63 -1.54
N LEU A 214 10.00 -6.99 -2.69
CA LEU A 214 10.14 -7.58 -4.02
C LEU A 214 11.52 -7.31 -4.65
N ASP A 215 12.32 -6.42 -4.04
CA ASP A 215 13.66 -6.01 -4.50
C ASP A 215 13.65 -5.40 -5.93
N GLU A 216 12.67 -4.53 -6.19
CA GLU A 216 12.42 -3.91 -7.51
C GLU A 216 12.66 -2.39 -7.46
N PRO A 217 13.79 -1.89 -7.99
CA PRO A 217 14.16 -0.47 -7.89
C PRO A 217 13.19 0.49 -8.59
N VAL A 218 12.47 0.03 -9.61
CA VAL A 218 11.50 0.86 -10.36
C VAL A 218 10.35 1.32 -9.47
N TYR A 219 9.95 0.53 -8.46
CA TYR A 219 8.90 0.93 -7.52
C TYR A 219 9.36 2.05 -6.60
N LEU A 220 10.64 2.00 -6.18
CA LEU A 220 11.22 3.05 -5.37
C LEU A 220 11.29 4.36 -6.14
N ASP A 221 11.81 4.34 -7.37
CA ASP A 221 11.89 5.53 -8.24
C ASP A 221 10.52 6.18 -8.47
N ALA A 222 9.49 5.37 -8.72
CA ALA A 222 8.12 5.87 -8.87
C ALA A 222 7.57 6.49 -7.57
N ALA A 223 7.82 5.86 -6.42
CA ALA A 223 7.39 6.38 -5.12
C ALA A 223 8.07 7.71 -4.77
N GLU A 224 9.38 7.83 -5.04
CA GLU A 224 10.14 9.07 -4.81
C GLU A 224 9.65 10.21 -5.71
N LYS A 225 9.45 9.95 -7.00
CA LYS A 225 8.90 10.93 -7.95
C LYS A 225 7.50 11.41 -7.54
N ALA A 226 6.62 10.50 -7.15
CA ALA A 226 5.29 10.86 -6.70
C ALA A 226 5.32 11.69 -5.40
N ALA A 227 6.16 11.32 -4.44
CA ALA A 227 6.33 12.09 -3.20
C ALA A 227 6.86 13.51 -3.47
N GLU A 228 7.88 13.64 -4.32
CA GLU A 228 8.43 14.94 -4.71
C GLU A 228 7.39 15.77 -5.48
N PHE A 229 6.62 15.16 -6.38
CA PHE A 229 5.53 15.82 -7.08
C PHE A 229 4.48 16.37 -6.13
N VAL A 230 3.97 15.55 -5.19
CA VAL A 230 2.93 15.97 -4.25
C VAL A 230 3.42 17.09 -3.34
N LEU A 231 4.61 16.94 -2.74
CA LEU A 231 5.17 17.92 -1.80
C LEU A 231 5.46 19.27 -2.46
N HIS A 232 5.88 19.29 -3.73
CA HIS A 232 6.20 20.53 -4.44
C HIS A 232 5.02 21.14 -5.18
N SER A 233 4.17 20.31 -5.79
CA SER A 233 3.13 20.78 -6.73
C SER A 233 1.75 20.83 -6.11
N ILE A 234 1.50 20.09 -5.02
CA ILE A 234 0.19 20.03 -4.34
C ILE A 234 0.30 20.56 -2.91
N SER A 235 0.96 21.71 -2.77
CA SER A 235 1.15 22.41 -1.50
C SER A 235 1.02 23.92 -1.65
N LYS A 236 0.72 24.60 -0.55
CA LYS A 236 0.72 26.05 -0.43
C LYS A 236 1.57 26.43 0.79
N GLY A 237 2.83 26.78 0.53
CA GLY A 237 3.83 26.87 1.59
C GLY A 237 4.11 25.48 2.14
N GLU A 238 3.98 25.31 3.46
CA GLU A 238 4.21 24.01 4.12
C GLU A 238 2.95 23.13 4.21
N ARG A 239 1.76 23.67 3.90
CA ARG A 239 0.48 22.96 4.00
C ARG A 239 0.12 22.28 2.68
N LEU A 240 -0.43 21.07 2.76
CA LEU A 240 -0.88 20.31 1.59
C LEU A 240 -2.19 20.89 1.03
N LEU A 241 -2.40 20.69 -0.27
CA LEU A 241 -3.69 20.87 -0.92
C LEU A 241 -4.28 19.50 -1.26
N LYS A 242 -5.59 19.44 -1.51
CA LYS A 242 -6.29 18.16 -1.73
C LYS A 242 -5.99 17.54 -3.09
N ARG A 243 -5.95 18.38 -4.13
CA ARG A 243 -5.93 17.90 -5.51
C ARG A 243 -5.06 18.74 -6.42
N TYR A 244 -4.59 18.11 -7.49
CA TYR A 244 -4.01 18.74 -8.65
C TYR A 244 -4.70 18.24 -9.92
N ARG A 245 -5.00 19.16 -10.84
CA ARG A 245 -5.54 18.84 -12.16
C ARG A 245 -5.24 19.98 -13.14
N ASN A 246 -4.78 19.66 -14.35
CA ASN A 246 -4.53 20.63 -15.42
C ASN A 246 -3.62 21.80 -14.99
N GLY A 247 -2.51 21.52 -14.30
CA GLY A 247 -1.57 22.55 -13.87
C GLY A 247 -1.95 23.29 -12.59
N VAL A 248 -3.09 22.97 -11.98
CA VAL A 248 -3.65 23.73 -10.85
C VAL A 248 -3.83 22.84 -9.63
N ALA A 249 -3.11 23.16 -8.55
CA ALA A 249 -3.40 22.65 -7.22
C ALA A 249 -4.49 23.49 -6.53
N ALA A 250 -5.44 22.83 -5.88
CA ALA A 250 -6.59 23.50 -5.28
C ALA A 250 -7.22 22.67 -4.17
N LEU A 251 -8.13 23.34 -3.44
CA LEU A 251 -8.91 22.84 -2.30
C LEU A 251 -8.03 22.56 -1.08
N ASP A 252 -8.55 22.94 0.09
CA ASP A 252 -7.87 22.67 1.35
C ASP A 252 -7.78 21.16 1.59
N ALA A 253 -6.62 20.71 2.08
CA ALA A 253 -6.42 19.32 2.44
C ALA A 253 -7.28 18.94 3.66
N HIS A 254 -7.68 17.68 3.70
CA HIS A 254 -8.34 17.04 4.82
C HIS A 254 -7.34 16.19 5.62
N LEU A 255 -7.81 15.67 6.76
CA LEU A 255 -7.02 14.78 7.62
C LEU A 255 -6.32 13.66 6.85
N ASP A 256 -7.05 13.00 5.94
CA ASP A 256 -6.56 11.85 5.18
C ASP A 256 -5.35 12.20 4.31
N ASP A 257 -5.29 13.41 3.77
CA ASP A 257 -4.18 13.86 2.92
C ASP A 257 -2.87 13.93 3.72
N TYR A 258 -2.93 14.43 4.96
CA TYR A 258 -1.77 14.47 5.85
C TYR A 258 -1.42 13.09 6.39
N ALA A 259 -2.40 12.33 6.86
CA ALA A 259 -2.17 11.02 7.44
C ALA A 259 -1.56 10.05 6.43
N PHE A 260 -2.07 10.03 5.19
CA PHE A 260 -1.62 9.07 4.18
C PHE A 260 -0.30 9.51 3.54
N MET A 261 -0.08 10.81 3.32
CA MET A 261 1.23 11.28 2.86
C MET A 261 2.31 11.05 3.90
N ALA A 262 2.04 11.30 5.19
CA ALA A 262 2.99 10.96 6.25
C ALA A 262 3.28 9.45 6.28
N TRP A 263 2.28 8.60 6.06
CA TRP A 263 2.49 7.16 5.95
C TRP A 263 3.42 6.81 4.78
N GLY A 264 3.14 7.33 3.58
CA GLY A 264 4.00 7.13 2.40
C GLY A 264 5.45 7.56 2.63
N LEU A 265 5.66 8.72 3.28
CA LEU A 265 7.00 9.22 3.60
C LEU A 265 7.72 8.36 4.65
N LEU A 266 7.01 7.81 5.63
CA LEU A 266 7.60 6.87 6.59
C LEU A 266 8.05 5.57 5.90
N GLU A 267 7.24 5.02 4.98
CA GLU A 267 7.64 3.84 4.21
C GLU A 267 8.82 4.15 3.26
N LEU A 268 8.85 5.34 2.65
CA LEU A 268 10.01 5.81 1.85
C LEU A 268 11.27 5.94 2.71
N TYR A 269 11.16 6.43 3.94
CA TYR A 269 12.27 6.45 4.88
C TYR A 269 12.74 5.02 5.19
N GLU A 270 11.84 4.07 5.46
CA GLU A 270 12.24 2.68 5.69
C GLU A 270 12.91 2.04 4.46
N ALA A 271 12.50 2.42 3.25
CA ALA A 271 13.05 1.92 1.99
C ALA A 271 14.44 2.51 1.65
N THR A 272 14.64 3.81 1.90
CA THR A 272 15.85 4.55 1.48
C THR A 272 16.82 4.84 2.60
N PHE A 273 16.34 4.91 3.84
CA PHE A 273 16.98 5.56 4.99
C PHE A 273 17.35 7.04 4.77
N ALA A 274 16.81 7.70 3.74
CA ALA A 274 17.02 9.11 3.52
C ALA A 274 16.24 9.91 4.56
N THR A 275 16.97 10.59 5.45
CA THR A 275 16.40 11.34 6.59
C THR A 275 15.50 12.50 6.16
N LYS A 276 15.59 12.95 4.90
CA LYS A 276 14.65 13.92 4.31
C LYS A 276 13.20 13.48 4.43
N TYR A 277 12.90 12.20 4.15
CA TYR A 277 11.53 11.69 4.20
C TYR A 277 11.01 11.59 5.64
N LEU A 278 11.86 11.18 6.59
CA LEU A 278 11.49 11.18 8.01
C LEU A 278 11.23 12.59 8.53
N SER A 279 12.05 13.57 8.16
CA SER A 279 11.85 14.98 8.51
C SER A 279 10.51 15.47 7.95
N GLN A 280 10.26 15.26 6.66
CA GLN A 280 9.01 15.68 6.00
C GLN A 280 7.77 15.00 6.61
N ALA A 281 7.86 13.71 6.96
CA ALA A 281 6.78 13.02 7.66
C ALA A 281 6.49 13.66 9.02
N LEU A 282 7.52 14.03 9.79
CA LEU A 282 7.37 14.74 11.05
C LEU A 282 6.76 16.14 10.87
N ASP A 283 7.17 16.87 9.84
CA ASP A 283 6.64 18.19 9.52
C ASP A 283 5.14 18.10 9.22
N LEU A 284 4.74 17.17 8.33
CA LEU A 284 3.32 16.93 8.02
C LEU A 284 2.52 16.46 9.23
N MET A 285 3.07 15.58 10.07
CA MET A 285 2.39 15.12 11.28
C MET A 285 2.25 16.23 12.32
N ASN A 286 3.19 17.16 12.42
CA ASN A 286 3.05 18.34 13.29
C ASN A 286 1.96 19.29 12.78
N ILE A 287 1.90 19.56 11.46
CA ILE A 287 0.82 20.34 10.85
C ILE A 287 -0.54 19.65 11.07
N MET A 288 -0.59 18.32 10.92
CA MET A 288 -1.81 17.55 11.18
C MET A 288 -2.31 17.74 12.63
N VAL A 289 -1.39 17.77 13.60
CA VAL A 289 -1.71 18.05 15.00
C VAL A 289 -2.16 19.50 15.20
N GLU A 290 -1.50 20.46 14.57
CA GLU A 290 -1.86 21.88 14.65
C GLU A 290 -3.28 22.14 14.12
N ASP A 291 -3.58 21.62 12.93
CA ASP A 291 -4.78 22.03 12.18
C ASP A 291 -6.02 21.15 12.47
N PHE A 292 -5.83 19.89 12.91
CA PHE A 292 -6.91 18.90 12.97
C PHE A 292 -7.18 18.30 14.35
N TRP A 293 -6.30 18.49 15.34
CA TRP A 293 -6.44 17.87 16.66
C TRP A 293 -7.65 18.39 17.46
N ASP A 294 -8.34 17.50 18.17
CA ASP A 294 -9.37 17.86 19.16
C ASP A 294 -8.79 17.83 20.58
N ASP A 295 -8.38 18.99 21.09
CA ASP A 295 -7.88 19.14 22.47
C ASP A 295 -8.87 18.71 23.56
N LYS A 296 -10.17 18.66 23.26
CA LYS A 296 -11.20 18.35 24.26
C LYS A 296 -11.47 16.86 24.37
N ASN A 297 -11.65 16.18 23.24
CA ASN A 297 -12.08 14.77 23.23
C ASN A 297 -11.08 13.82 22.57
N GLY A 298 -9.94 14.31 22.09
CA GLY A 298 -8.95 13.51 21.37
C GLY A 298 -9.40 13.10 19.96
N GLY A 299 -8.44 12.57 19.20
CA GLY A 299 -8.60 12.29 17.78
C GLY A 299 -8.60 13.56 16.93
N PHE A 300 -8.76 13.38 15.63
CA PHE A 300 -8.63 14.43 14.64
C PHE A 300 -9.93 14.65 13.88
N PHE A 301 -10.24 15.93 13.61
CA PHE A 301 -11.33 16.34 12.73
C PHE A 301 -10.98 16.10 11.26
N LEU A 302 -11.98 15.88 10.42
CA LEU A 302 -11.77 15.68 8.99
C LEU A 302 -11.31 16.96 8.27
N GLY A 303 -11.94 18.10 8.58
CA GLY A 303 -11.58 19.42 8.04
C GLY A 303 -10.71 20.21 9.01
N SER A 304 -9.79 21.02 8.49
CA SER A 304 -8.92 21.92 9.25
C SER A 304 -9.71 22.95 10.08
N ASP A 305 -9.11 23.50 11.13
CA ASP A 305 -9.63 24.66 11.85
C ASP A 305 -9.26 26.00 11.18
N GLN A 306 -8.34 25.97 10.21
CA GLN A 306 -7.89 27.10 9.41
C GLN A 306 -8.73 27.31 8.14
N SER A 307 -9.56 26.34 7.76
CA SER A 307 -10.46 26.45 6.61
C SER A 307 -11.76 27.18 6.98
N GLU A 308 -12.71 27.27 6.05
CA GLU A 308 -14.01 27.91 6.30
C GLU A 308 -14.66 27.36 7.58
N LYS A 309 -15.10 28.26 8.46
CA LYS A 309 -15.69 27.88 9.75
C LYS A 309 -16.98 27.07 9.55
N LEU A 310 -16.86 25.76 9.67
CA LEU A 310 -18.00 24.86 9.69
C LEU A 310 -18.78 24.99 11.00
N ILE A 311 -20.11 24.85 10.93
CA ILE A 311 -20.99 24.84 12.11
C ILE A 311 -20.64 23.64 13.02
N VAL A 312 -20.30 22.51 12.43
CA VAL A 312 -19.85 21.29 13.13
C VAL A 312 -18.70 20.68 12.33
N ARG A 313 -17.57 20.41 12.99
CA ARG A 313 -16.48 19.59 12.45
C ARG A 313 -16.72 18.13 12.83
N SER A 314 -16.75 17.24 11.85
CA SER A 314 -16.93 15.81 12.06
C SER A 314 -15.60 15.11 12.35
N LYS A 315 -15.68 14.02 13.13
CA LYS A 315 -14.60 13.05 13.36
C LYS A 315 -15.12 11.67 13.02
N THR A 316 -14.26 10.84 12.45
CA THR A 316 -14.56 9.42 12.23
C THR A 316 -13.25 8.63 12.27
N ALA A 317 -13.34 7.42 12.80
CA ALA A 317 -12.30 6.41 12.69
C ALA A 317 -12.74 5.21 11.83
N TYR A 318 -13.93 5.26 11.23
CA TYR A 318 -14.50 4.16 10.48
C TYR A 318 -13.70 3.90 9.19
N ASP A 319 -13.11 2.71 9.11
CA ASP A 319 -12.41 2.20 7.94
C ASP A 319 -13.45 1.62 6.97
N GLY A 320 -13.69 2.36 5.88
CA GLY A 320 -14.62 1.97 4.80
C GLY A 320 -13.88 1.27 3.67
N ALA A 321 -14.04 1.76 2.44
CA ALA A 321 -13.26 1.30 1.29
C ALA A 321 -11.75 1.59 1.44
N ILE A 322 -11.43 2.65 2.18
CA ILE A 322 -10.08 3.03 2.61
C ILE A 322 -10.05 3.18 4.14
N PRO A 323 -8.89 3.03 4.79
CA PRO A 323 -8.78 3.34 6.21
C PRO A 323 -9.11 4.81 6.48
N SER A 324 -9.56 5.13 7.68
CA SER A 324 -9.75 6.52 8.07
C SER A 324 -8.41 7.22 8.35
N GLY A 325 -8.35 8.55 8.17
CA GLY A 325 -7.20 9.35 8.58
C GLY A 325 -6.86 9.21 10.06
N ASN A 326 -7.85 9.04 10.95
CA ASN A 326 -7.61 8.76 12.38
C ASN A 326 -6.92 7.39 12.59
N SER A 327 -7.35 6.35 11.87
CA SER A 327 -6.73 5.02 11.93
C SER A 327 -5.28 5.05 11.45
N VAL A 328 -5.00 5.72 10.32
CA VAL A 328 -3.63 5.88 9.81
C VAL A 328 -2.79 6.75 10.75
N ALA A 329 -3.35 7.83 11.29
CA ALA A 329 -2.66 8.69 12.26
C ALA A 329 -2.20 7.92 13.49
N VAL A 330 -3.03 7.02 14.04
CA VAL A 330 -2.62 6.14 15.15
C VAL A 330 -1.39 5.31 14.77
N MET A 331 -1.41 4.66 13.61
CA MET A 331 -0.26 3.88 13.13
C MET A 331 1.00 4.74 12.98
N ASN A 332 0.89 5.89 12.34
CA ASN A 332 2.01 6.81 12.13
C ASN A 332 2.59 7.31 13.46
N MET A 333 1.75 7.72 14.41
CA MET A 333 2.18 8.19 15.72
C MET A 333 2.85 7.09 16.54
N VAL A 334 2.34 5.85 16.49
CA VAL A 334 2.99 4.70 17.12
C VAL A 334 4.37 4.46 16.50
N LYS A 335 4.49 4.42 15.16
CA LYS A 335 5.79 4.31 14.48
C LYS A 335 6.74 5.45 14.85
N LEU A 336 6.26 6.70 14.84
CA LEU A 336 7.05 7.88 15.17
C LEU A 336 7.54 7.89 16.61
N THR A 337 6.75 7.39 17.56
CA THR A 337 7.19 7.18 18.95
C THR A 337 8.45 6.32 18.98
N ARG A 338 8.42 5.19 18.26
CA ARG A 338 9.48 4.18 18.22
C ARG A 338 10.71 4.65 17.44
N ILE A 339 10.49 5.44 16.38
CA ILE A 339 11.57 6.03 15.57
C ILE A 339 12.27 7.14 16.34
N THR A 340 11.52 8.11 16.87
CA THR A 340 12.09 9.35 17.41
C THR A 340 12.39 9.28 18.91
N GLY A 341 11.75 8.38 19.65
CA GLY A 341 11.76 8.34 21.11
C GLY A 341 10.93 9.47 21.76
N ASN A 342 10.17 10.25 20.99
CA ASN A 342 9.37 11.35 21.50
C ASN A 342 7.99 10.86 21.98
N THR A 343 7.72 11.00 23.29
CA THR A 343 6.48 10.51 23.93
C THR A 343 5.23 11.27 23.51
N LYS A 344 5.36 12.49 22.95
CA LYS A 344 4.23 13.26 22.40
C LYS A 344 3.37 12.39 21.47
N TRP A 345 4.02 11.62 20.61
CA TRP A 345 3.33 10.78 19.63
C TRP A 345 2.56 9.63 20.29
N ALA A 346 3.13 9.00 21.32
CA ALA A 346 2.48 7.95 22.09
C ALA A 346 1.22 8.49 22.79
N GLU A 347 1.33 9.65 23.42
CA GLU A 347 0.23 10.30 24.13
C GLU A 347 -0.93 10.67 23.17
N LEU A 348 -0.62 11.17 21.98
CA LEU A 348 -1.63 11.49 20.96
C LEU A 348 -2.27 10.22 20.39
N ALA A 349 -1.50 9.16 20.15
CA ALA A 349 -2.02 7.87 19.70
C ALA A 349 -2.98 7.26 20.74
N GLU A 350 -2.58 7.26 22.02
CA GLU A 350 -3.41 6.75 23.12
C GLU A 350 -4.72 7.54 23.23
N LYS A 351 -4.66 8.87 23.23
CA LYS A 351 -5.85 9.73 23.28
C LYS A 351 -6.78 9.50 22.08
N THR A 352 -6.23 9.28 20.89
CA THR A 352 -7.01 8.95 19.69
C THR A 352 -7.70 7.60 19.83
N ILE A 353 -6.99 6.55 20.25
CA ILE A 353 -7.58 5.22 20.48
C ILE A 353 -8.70 5.30 21.53
N ARG A 354 -8.48 6.04 22.63
CA ARG A 354 -9.50 6.24 23.67
C ARG A 354 -10.74 6.92 23.13
N ALA A 355 -10.58 7.95 22.29
CA ALA A 355 -11.69 8.72 21.70
C ALA A 355 -12.67 7.85 20.88
N PHE A 356 -12.18 6.78 20.25
CA PHE A 356 -12.99 5.87 19.42
C PHE A 356 -13.21 4.49 20.06
N SER A 357 -12.79 4.30 21.31
CA SER A 357 -12.81 2.97 21.97
C SER A 357 -14.22 2.38 22.10
N GLU A 358 -15.25 3.20 22.30
CA GLU A 358 -16.64 2.74 22.35
C GLU A 358 -17.09 2.18 20.99
N ASP A 359 -16.82 2.91 19.91
CA ASP A 359 -17.16 2.49 18.55
C ASP A 359 -16.39 1.23 18.12
N VAL A 360 -15.10 1.17 18.45
CA VAL A 360 -14.25 0.00 18.22
C VAL A 360 -14.80 -1.23 18.94
N ASN A 361 -15.21 -1.09 20.20
CA ASN A 361 -15.80 -2.20 20.95
C ASN A 361 -17.15 -2.66 20.37
N ARG A 362 -17.94 -1.72 19.83
CA ARG A 362 -19.24 -2.04 19.22
C ARG A 362 -19.11 -2.72 17.87
N THR A 363 -18.15 -2.31 17.04
CA THR A 363 -17.99 -2.83 15.67
C THR A 363 -16.52 -2.93 15.25
N PRO A 364 -15.73 -3.88 15.82
CA PRO A 364 -14.28 -3.97 15.60
C PRO A 364 -13.87 -4.08 14.13
N THR A 365 -14.70 -4.74 13.31
CA THR A 365 -14.44 -4.93 11.87
C THR A 365 -14.47 -3.64 11.06
N GLY A 366 -15.03 -2.55 11.59
CA GLY A 366 -15.01 -1.22 10.98
C GLY A 366 -13.81 -0.36 11.37
N TYR A 367 -12.85 -0.88 12.16
CA TYR A 367 -11.72 -0.11 12.70
C TYR A 367 -10.41 -0.91 12.64
N THR A 368 -10.25 -1.73 11.59
CA THR A 368 -9.17 -2.72 11.48
C THR A 368 -7.78 -2.10 11.45
N LEU A 369 -7.58 -0.94 10.83
CA LEU A 369 -6.27 -0.30 10.79
C LEU A 369 -5.93 0.36 12.14
N MET A 370 -6.91 0.96 12.82
CA MET A 370 -6.71 1.46 14.19
C MET A 370 -6.33 0.32 15.15
N LEU A 371 -7.03 -0.82 15.07
CA LEU A 371 -6.70 -2.02 15.84
C LEU A 371 -5.31 -2.55 15.48
N THR A 372 -4.89 -2.45 14.22
CA THR A 372 -3.54 -2.80 13.82
C THR A 372 -2.49 -1.87 14.45
N GLY A 373 -2.78 -0.57 14.56
CA GLY A 373 -1.91 0.40 15.26
C GLY A 373 -1.83 0.11 16.77
N PHE A 374 -2.96 -0.19 17.39
CA PHE A 374 -3.01 -0.63 18.79
C PHE A 374 -2.22 -1.93 19.03
N MET A 375 -2.34 -2.90 18.11
CA MET A 375 -1.54 -4.13 18.16
C MET A 375 -0.05 -3.87 17.99
N PHE A 376 0.34 -2.95 17.10
CA PHE A 376 1.75 -2.58 16.94
C PHE A 376 2.35 -2.11 18.27
N ASP A 377 1.63 -1.26 19.01
CA ASP A 377 2.12 -0.75 20.29
C ASP A 377 2.14 -1.82 21.41
N THR A 378 1.12 -2.68 21.45
CA THR A 378 0.95 -3.65 22.55
C THR A 378 1.67 -4.98 22.33
N GLN A 379 1.98 -5.37 21.10
CA GLN A 379 2.59 -6.67 20.76
C GLN A 379 4.13 -6.57 20.68
N ASN A 380 4.74 -5.94 21.68
CA ASN A 380 6.19 -5.91 21.87
C ASN A 380 6.97 -5.37 20.67
N SER A 381 6.60 -4.17 20.19
CA SER A 381 7.30 -3.53 19.08
C SER A 381 8.82 -3.48 19.28
N LYS A 382 9.57 -3.70 18.20
CA LYS A 382 11.03 -3.71 18.20
C LYS A 382 11.57 -2.45 17.55
N GLU A 383 12.47 -1.76 18.25
CA GLU A 383 13.25 -0.67 17.68
C GLU A 383 14.62 -1.22 17.25
N ILE A 384 14.90 -1.25 15.94
CA ILE A 384 16.13 -1.83 15.41
C ILE A 384 16.99 -0.71 14.84
N VAL A 385 18.19 -0.49 15.40
CA VAL A 385 19.19 0.43 14.85
C VAL A 385 20.33 -0.38 14.24
N ILE A 386 20.57 -0.18 12.95
CA ILE A 386 21.75 -0.70 12.28
C ILE A 386 22.76 0.42 12.13
N VAL A 387 23.98 0.20 12.59
CA VAL A 387 25.09 1.15 12.43
C VAL A 387 26.12 0.56 11.48
N GLY A 388 26.51 1.30 10.45
CA GLY A 388 27.54 0.87 9.51
C GLY A 388 27.71 1.80 8.32
N ASP A 389 28.76 1.56 7.52
CA ASP A 389 29.02 2.30 6.29
C ASP A 389 28.17 1.71 5.14
N SER A 390 27.29 2.49 4.53
CA SER A 390 26.44 2.03 3.42
C SER A 390 27.20 1.65 2.15
N ARG A 391 28.43 2.14 1.97
CA ARG A 391 29.32 1.75 0.86
C ARG A 391 29.96 0.38 1.11
N ASN A 392 29.87 -0.14 2.33
CA ASN A 392 30.36 -1.47 2.66
C ASN A 392 29.31 -2.54 2.31
N ARG A 393 29.69 -3.48 1.44
CA ARG A 393 28.85 -4.60 1.01
C ARG A 393 28.33 -5.47 2.17
N ASN A 394 29.09 -5.58 3.27
CA ASN A 394 28.61 -6.32 4.43
C ASN A 394 27.45 -5.60 5.12
N THR A 395 27.47 -4.26 5.19
CA THR A 395 26.36 -3.47 5.73
C THR A 395 25.12 -3.60 4.86
N THR A 396 25.26 -3.47 3.55
CA THR A 396 24.10 -3.59 2.63
C THR A 396 23.49 -4.99 2.67
N LYS A 397 24.32 -6.04 2.71
CA LYS A 397 23.84 -7.41 2.89
C LYS A 397 23.11 -7.59 4.23
N PHE A 398 23.65 -7.03 5.31
CA PHE A 398 23.06 -7.10 6.65
C PHE A 398 21.69 -6.43 6.69
N LEU A 399 21.57 -5.22 6.14
CA LEU A 399 20.30 -4.49 6.00
C LEU A 399 19.29 -5.27 5.16
N HIS A 400 19.71 -5.79 4.00
CA HIS A 400 18.86 -6.57 3.12
C HIS A 400 18.30 -7.82 3.84
N THR A 401 19.12 -8.56 4.59
CA THR A 401 18.65 -9.72 5.36
C THR A 401 17.63 -9.36 6.43
N ILE A 402 17.80 -8.24 7.14
CA ILE A 402 16.82 -7.78 8.14
C ILE A 402 15.53 -7.32 7.48
N ARG A 403 15.59 -6.65 6.34
CA ARG A 403 14.43 -6.22 5.56
C ARG A 403 13.63 -7.42 5.02
N ALA A 404 14.32 -8.44 4.51
CA ALA A 404 13.71 -9.66 3.99
C ALA A 404 12.98 -10.47 5.06
N SER A 405 13.37 -10.36 6.34
CA SER A 405 12.65 -11.01 7.44
C SER A 405 11.31 -10.33 7.73
N TYR A 406 10.23 -11.11 7.73
CA TYR A 406 8.89 -10.65 8.10
C TYR A 406 8.78 -10.43 9.61
N ALA A 407 8.77 -9.17 10.02
CA ALA A 407 8.59 -8.73 11.40
C ALA A 407 7.68 -7.47 11.37
N PRO A 408 6.35 -7.63 11.48
CA PRO A 408 5.38 -6.56 11.22
C PRO A 408 5.30 -5.49 12.32
N HIS A 409 5.91 -5.73 13.48
CA HIS A 409 5.95 -4.79 14.61
C HIS A 409 7.36 -4.24 14.85
N LYS A 410 8.17 -4.09 13.79
CA LYS A 410 9.48 -3.44 13.88
C LYS A 410 9.46 -2.03 13.33
N VAL A 411 10.32 -1.18 13.86
CA VAL A 411 10.85 -0.01 13.14
C VAL A 411 12.33 -0.23 12.89
N LEU A 412 12.80 0.12 11.70
CA LEU A 412 14.19 -0.04 11.30
C LEU A 412 14.81 1.33 11.04
N LEU A 413 15.92 1.61 11.72
CA LEU A 413 16.70 2.83 11.63
C LEU A 413 18.11 2.47 11.15
N PHE A 414 18.67 3.31 10.29
CA PHE A 414 20.03 3.12 9.80
C PHE A 414 20.90 4.34 10.06
N LYS A 415 21.87 4.16 10.96
CA LYS A 415 22.92 5.13 11.24
C LYS A 415 24.08 4.88 10.28
N ASP A 416 23.97 5.49 9.11
CA ASP A 416 25.02 5.46 8.10
C ASP A 416 26.25 6.26 8.55
N THR A 417 27.38 5.57 8.73
CA THR A 417 28.64 6.21 9.12
C THR A 417 29.41 6.80 7.93
N SER A 418 28.92 6.61 6.70
CA SER A 418 29.54 7.15 5.49
C SER A 418 29.11 8.58 5.14
N VAL A 419 27.97 9.01 5.69
CA VAL A 419 27.35 10.31 5.41
C VAL A 419 27.62 11.25 6.57
N SER A 420 28.30 12.36 6.29
CA SER A 420 28.65 13.37 7.30
C SER A 420 27.45 14.18 7.79
N ASP A 421 26.40 14.31 6.98
CA ASP A 421 25.16 15.03 7.30
C ASP A 421 23.99 14.07 7.60
N ASN A 422 24.27 12.98 8.33
CA ASN A 422 23.20 12.08 8.75
C ASN A 422 22.40 12.73 9.89
N ARG A 423 21.32 13.43 9.52
CA ARG A 423 20.38 14.08 10.45
C ARG A 423 19.60 13.11 11.35
N LEU A 424 19.83 11.80 11.27
CA LEU A 424 19.13 10.82 12.09
C LEU A 424 19.28 11.10 13.59
N GLU A 425 20.48 11.48 14.06
CA GLU A 425 20.68 11.80 15.48
C GLU A 425 19.90 13.06 15.91
N GLN A 426 19.55 13.96 15.00
CA GLN A 426 18.69 15.11 15.32
C GLN A 426 17.23 14.68 15.45
N LEU A 427 16.78 13.78 14.56
CA LEU A 427 15.40 13.30 14.49
C LEU A 427 15.10 12.19 15.52
N ALA A 428 16.13 11.44 15.92
CA ALA A 428 16.08 10.29 16.82
C ALA A 428 17.31 10.31 17.75
N ASN A 429 17.40 11.30 18.63
CA ASN A 429 18.59 11.53 19.47
C ASN A 429 19.03 10.34 20.33
N TRP A 430 18.11 9.43 20.67
CA TRP A 430 18.44 8.20 21.38
C TRP A 430 19.37 7.27 20.58
N THR A 431 19.53 7.46 19.26
CA THR A 431 20.46 6.73 18.39
C THR A 431 21.92 7.24 18.43
N SER A 432 22.20 8.30 19.18
CA SER A 432 23.53 8.94 19.25
C SER A 432 24.59 8.05 19.91
N THR A 433 24.19 7.16 20.83
CA THR A 433 25.12 6.31 21.60
C THR A 433 25.44 4.97 20.91
N GLN A 434 24.72 4.64 19.83
CA GLN A 434 24.84 3.42 19.06
C GLN A 434 25.98 3.60 18.06
N ASN A 435 26.97 2.70 18.14
CA ASN A 435 28.21 2.78 17.38
C ASN A 435 28.53 1.43 16.74
N SER A 436 29.30 1.42 15.66
CA SER A 436 29.77 0.16 15.07
C SER A 436 30.78 -0.53 15.99
N ILE A 437 30.64 -1.84 16.18
CA ILE A 437 31.62 -2.67 16.88
C ILE A 437 32.70 -3.11 15.91
N ASN A 438 33.96 -2.75 16.17
CA ASN A 438 35.12 -3.13 15.36
C ASN A 438 34.97 -2.79 13.86
N GLY A 439 34.28 -1.68 13.54
CA GLY A 439 34.02 -1.25 12.16
C GLY A 439 33.10 -2.18 11.35
N LYS A 440 32.40 -3.12 12.00
CA LYS A 440 31.44 -4.03 11.36
C LYS A 440 30.01 -3.48 11.46
N PRO A 441 29.12 -3.85 10.52
CA PRO A 441 27.69 -3.56 10.68
C PRO A 441 27.22 -4.13 12.01
N THR A 442 26.55 -3.31 12.81
CA THR A 442 26.16 -3.65 14.18
C THR A 442 24.68 -3.37 14.35
N ALA A 443 23.95 -4.37 14.83
CA ALA A 443 22.55 -4.27 15.18
C ALA A 443 22.37 -4.02 16.67
N TYR A 444 21.52 -3.04 16.98
CA TYR A 444 20.92 -2.83 18.27
C TYR A 444 19.44 -3.17 18.15
N VAL A 445 19.01 -4.24 18.81
CA VAL A 445 17.61 -4.65 18.83
C VAL A 445 17.06 -4.31 20.20
N CYS A 446 16.17 -3.33 20.23
CA CYS A 446 15.56 -2.80 21.44
C CYS A 446 14.09 -3.17 21.50
N LYS A 447 13.59 -3.22 22.74
CA LYS A 447 12.20 -3.47 23.09
C LYS A 447 11.91 -2.69 24.37
N ASN A 448 10.86 -1.86 24.35
CA ASN A 448 10.44 -1.08 25.53
C ASN A 448 11.60 -0.29 26.15
N PHE A 449 12.36 0.42 25.32
CA PHE A 449 13.50 1.25 25.75
C PHE A 449 14.69 0.49 26.36
N ALA A 450 14.72 -0.84 26.28
CA ALA A 450 15.85 -1.68 26.66
C ALA A 450 16.39 -2.43 25.44
N CYS A 451 17.71 -2.45 25.27
CA CYS A 451 18.35 -3.12 24.14
C CYS A 451 19.04 -4.41 24.57
N ASN A 452 18.97 -5.43 23.71
CA ASN A 452 19.86 -6.59 23.79
C ASN A 452 21.32 -6.17 23.60
N GLN A 453 22.24 -7.08 23.93
CA GLN A 453 23.66 -6.84 23.65
C GLN A 453 23.87 -6.59 22.14
N PRO A 454 24.52 -5.48 21.75
CA PRO A 454 24.72 -5.17 20.35
C PRO A 454 25.56 -6.26 19.66
N THR A 455 25.17 -6.61 18.44
CA THR A 455 25.76 -7.74 17.71
C THR A 455 26.09 -7.37 16.27
N SER A 456 27.24 -7.87 15.79
CA SER A 456 27.59 -7.85 14.36
C SER A 456 27.28 -9.16 13.65
N ASP A 457 26.68 -10.12 14.36
CA ASP A 457 26.24 -11.40 13.79
C ASP A 457 24.77 -11.33 13.38
N ILE A 458 24.50 -11.62 12.11
CA ILE A 458 23.17 -11.49 11.53
C ILE A 458 22.19 -12.50 12.11
N GLN A 459 22.64 -13.72 12.44
CA GLN A 459 21.76 -14.75 13.00
C GLN A 459 21.33 -14.39 14.42
N THR A 460 22.26 -13.90 15.23
CA THR A 460 21.96 -13.36 16.56
C THR A 460 20.98 -12.18 16.47
N ALA A 461 21.18 -11.25 15.53
CA ALA A 461 20.25 -10.13 15.33
C ALA A 461 18.84 -10.62 14.96
N LEU A 462 18.72 -11.60 14.06
CA LEU A 462 17.43 -12.20 13.69
C LEU A 462 16.76 -12.91 14.86
N SER A 463 17.52 -13.60 15.73
CA SER A 463 16.97 -14.19 16.96
C SER A 463 16.30 -13.12 17.83
N PHE A 464 17.01 -12.03 18.12
CA PHE A 464 16.48 -10.93 18.94
C PHE A 464 15.25 -10.25 18.34
N ILE A 465 15.14 -10.22 17.00
CA ILE A 465 13.99 -9.66 16.29
C ILE A 465 12.75 -10.57 16.42
N ASN A 466 12.95 -11.89 16.42
CA ASN A 466 11.88 -12.89 16.44
C ASN A 466 11.46 -13.36 17.85
N GLU A 467 12.23 -13.00 18.88
CA GLU A 467 11.89 -13.16 20.31
C GLU A 467 10.78 -12.20 20.77
#